data_AF-A0A2E2VQ72-F1
#
_entry.id   AF-A0A2E2VQ72-F1
#
_cell.length_a   1.000
_cell.length_b   1.000
_cell.length_c   1.000
_cell.angle_alpha   90.00
_cell.angle_beta   90.00
_cell.angle_gamma   90.00
#
_symmetry.space_group_name_H-M   'P 1'
#
loop_
_entity.id
_entity.type
_entity.pdbx_description
1 polymer ?
#
loop_
_entity_poly.entity_id
_entity_poly.type
_entity_poly.pdbx_seq_one_letter_code
_entity_poly.pdbx_strand_id
1 'polypeptide(L)'
;MLYQGEEWGSEQPFFFFCDFNPELTEAVREGRRNEFAKFPEFRDPAMRDKLPDPCAQASFEGSKLDWNNLSKPAHQQWFTFYQRLIELRKTQLADLIAEATTDASTYQVHDNNLLEVKWQTQLGEWLLLGNLADDSRLMDGGSQAIDLAASNVIYRSDESSTSSTLAPWEIVMIKIQ
;
A
#
# COMPACT_ATOMS: atom_id res chain seq x y z
N MET A 1 -7.02 6.20 -0.07
CA MET A 1 -7.59 6.05 -1.42
C MET A 1 -7.19 4.68 -1.91
N LEU A 2 -8.08 3.95 -2.60
CA LEU A 2 -7.75 2.69 -3.28
C LEU A 2 -7.96 2.90 -4.78
N TYR A 3 -7.10 2.30 -5.60
CA TYR A 3 -7.29 2.19 -7.04
C TYR A 3 -8.11 0.96 -7.40
N GLN A 4 -8.83 1.03 -8.52
CA GLN A 4 -9.76 -0.03 -8.93
C GLN A 4 -9.03 -1.37 -9.16
N GLY A 5 -9.42 -2.40 -8.43
CA GLY A 5 -8.83 -3.73 -8.51
C GLY A 5 -7.65 -3.99 -7.57
N GLU A 6 -7.17 -2.99 -6.83
CA GLU A 6 -6.19 -3.21 -5.75
C GLU A 6 -6.74 -4.15 -4.68
N GLU A 7 -8.04 -4.05 -4.38
CA GLU A 7 -8.68 -4.78 -3.31
C GLU A 7 -8.74 -6.29 -3.56
N TRP A 8 -8.56 -6.76 -4.78
CA TRP A 8 -8.39 -8.19 -5.08
C TRP A 8 -7.04 -8.51 -5.73
N GLY A 9 -6.11 -7.57 -5.79
CA GLY A 9 -4.78 -7.78 -6.37
C GLY A 9 -4.84 -8.01 -7.88
N SER A 10 -5.57 -7.16 -8.60
CA SER A 10 -5.59 -7.19 -10.07
C SER A 10 -4.18 -7.08 -10.64
N GLU A 11 -3.78 -8.06 -11.45
CA GLU A 11 -2.48 -8.06 -12.14
C GLU A 11 -2.52 -7.29 -13.47
N GLN A 12 -3.70 -6.82 -13.88
CA GLN A 12 -3.85 -6.10 -15.13
C GLN A 12 -3.23 -4.70 -15.02
N PRO A 13 -2.36 -4.32 -15.98
CA PRO A 13 -1.76 -3.00 -15.97
C PRO A 13 -2.81 -1.94 -16.25
N PHE A 14 -2.68 -0.77 -15.63
CA PHE A 14 -3.44 0.41 -16.04
C PHE A 14 -2.55 1.31 -16.90
N PHE A 15 -2.74 1.23 -18.23
CA PHE A 15 -2.03 2.09 -19.16
C PHE A 15 -2.70 3.47 -19.20
N PHE A 16 -1.94 4.52 -19.50
CA PHE A 16 -2.56 5.71 -20.09
C PHE A 16 -2.88 5.42 -21.55
N PHE A 17 -4.11 5.72 -21.94
CA PHE A 17 -4.65 5.57 -23.28
C PHE A 17 -5.48 6.81 -23.62
N CYS A 18 -5.59 7.12 -24.90
CA CYS A 18 -6.35 8.26 -25.40
C CYS A 18 -6.82 8.03 -26.82
N ASP A 19 -7.91 8.70 -27.20
CA ASP A 19 -8.46 8.67 -28.56
C ASP A 19 -8.48 10.09 -29.11
N PHE A 20 -7.39 10.46 -29.79
CA PHE A 20 -7.22 11.79 -30.40
C PHE A 20 -7.32 11.70 -31.91
N ASN A 21 -7.53 12.86 -32.55
CA ASN A 21 -7.41 12.94 -34.00
C ASN A 21 -5.98 12.59 -34.47
N PRO A 22 -5.80 12.24 -35.76
CA PRO A 22 -4.49 11.82 -36.27
C PRO A 22 -3.37 12.86 -36.08
N GLU A 23 -3.69 14.15 -36.11
CA GLU A 23 -2.72 15.24 -35.96
C GLU A 23 -2.13 15.31 -34.54
N LEU A 24 -2.93 15.03 -33.52
CA LEU A 24 -2.50 15.03 -32.11
C LEU A 24 -1.89 13.69 -31.67
N THR A 25 -2.17 12.61 -32.39
CA THR A 25 -1.74 11.25 -32.02
C THR A 25 -0.21 11.14 -31.93
N GLU A 26 0.53 11.65 -32.93
CA GLU A 26 1.99 11.53 -32.93
C GLU A 26 2.64 12.41 -31.88
N ALA A 27 2.12 13.63 -31.68
CA ALA A 27 2.60 14.53 -30.64
C ALA A 27 2.46 13.91 -29.23
N VAL A 28 1.38 13.17 -28.98
CA VAL A 28 1.15 12.46 -27.71
C VAL A 28 2.09 11.28 -27.55
N ARG A 29 2.32 10.49 -28.62
CA ARG A 29 3.28 9.38 -28.58
C ARG A 29 4.70 9.86 -28.30
N GLU A 30 5.16 10.87 -29.00
CA GLU A 30 6.49 11.46 -28.81
C GLU A 30 6.62 12.09 -27.42
N GLY A 31 5.63 12.89 -27.01
CA GLY A 31 5.58 13.50 -25.69
C GLY A 31 5.73 12.46 -24.58
N ARG A 32 5.01 11.35 -24.69
CA ARG A 32 5.09 10.26 -23.72
C ARG A 32 6.43 9.54 -23.76
N ARG A 33 6.98 9.20 -24.93
CA ARG A 33 8.32 8.60 -25.04
C ARG A 33 9.40 9.47 -24.39
N ASN A 34 9.27 10.79 -24.52
CA ASN A 34 10.19 11.76 -23.92
C ASN A 34 10.02 11.89 -22.40
N GLU A 35 8.80 11.79 -21.89
CA GLU A 35 8.54 11.74 -20.45
C GLU A 35 9.16 10.48 -19.83
N PHE A 36 8.97 9.32 -20.47
CA PHE A 36 9.51 8.06 -19.99
C PHE A 36 11.04 8.00 -20.03
N ALA A 37 11.70 8.72 -20.94
CA ALA A 37 13.16 8.81 -21.00
C ALA A 37 13.81 9.40 -19.72
N LYS A 38 13.02 10.06 -18.86
CA LYS A 38 13.48 10.58 -17.56
C LYS A 38 13.59 9.48 -16.49
N PHE A 39 12.92 8.34 -16.68
CA PHE A 39 12.94 7.23 -15.74
C PHE A 39 14.11 6.27 -16.05
N PRO A 40 14.89 5.85 -15.04
CA PRO A 40 16.05 4.98 -15.23
C PRO A 40 15.76 3.69 -16.01
N GLU A 41 14.59 3.07 -15.79
CA GLU A 41 14.21 1.80 -16.44
C GLU A 41 13.97 1.95 -17.95
N PHE A 42 13.72 3.17 -18.43
CA PHE A 42 13.37 3.47 -19.82
C PHE A 42 14.42 4.34 -20.52
N ARG A 43 15.65 4.41 -20.00
CA ARG A 43 16.75 5.13 -20.66
C ARG A 43 17.19 4.45 -21.96
N ASP A 44 17.10 3.12 -22.03
CA ASP A 44 17.35 2.35 -23.24
C ASP A 44 16.27 2.68 -24.30
N PRO A 45 16.64 3.22 -25.48
CA PRO A 45 15.73 3.40 -26.60
C PRO A 45 14.92 2.14 -26.94
N ALA A 46 15.52 0.95 -26.87
CA ALA A 46 14.84 -0.31 -27.18
C ALA A 46 13.75 -0.68 -26.16
N MET A 47 13.83 -0.16 -24.94
CA MET A 47 12.77 -0.30 -23.93
C MET A 47 11.65 0.72 -24.13
N ARG A 48 11.96 1.90 -24.67
CA ARG A 48 10.96 2.91 -25.03
C ARG A 48 10.12 2.51 -26.23
N ASP A 49 10.71 1.78 -27.19
CA ASP A 49 9.97 1.25 -28.34
C ASP A 49 9.00 0.12 -27.97
N LYS A 50 9.18 -0.49 -26.78
CA LYS A 50 8.26 -1.48 -26.22
C LYS A 50 7.12 -0.87 -25.41
N LEU A 51 7.09 0.46 -25.21
CA LEU A 51 6.01 1.11 -24.49
C LEU A 51 4.68 0.93 -25.26
N PRO A 52 3.59 0.56 -24.58
CA PRO A 52 2.27 0.50 -25.19
C PRO A 52 1.89 1.84 -25.83
N ASP A 53 1.44 1.79 -27.09
CA ASP A 53 0.97 2.98 -27.79
C ASP A 53 -0.31 3.50 -27.12
N PRO A 54 -0.33 4.73 -26.59
CA PRO A 54 -1.51 5.27 -25.91
C PRO A 54 -2.73 5.37 -26.82
N CYS A 55 -2.56 5.49 -28.13
CA CYS A 55 -3.67 5.58 -29.09
C CYS A 55 -4.06 4.22 -29.68
N ALA A 56 -3.38 3.13 -29.32
CA ALA A 56 -3.79 1.79 -29.74
C ALA A 56 -4.97 1.30 -28.88
N GLN A 57 -5.97 0.72 -29.54
CA GLN A 57 -7.13 0.09 -28.87
C GLN A 57 -6.70 -0.95 -27.81
N ALA A 58 -5.60 -1.67 -28.05
CA ALA A 58 -5.04 -2.64 -27.11
C ALA A 58 -4.64 -2.04 -25.75
N SER A 59 -4.25 -0.76 -25.69
CA SER A 59 -3.91 -0.08 -24.44
C SER A 59 -5.15 0.19 -23.58
N PHE A 60 -6.27 0.54 -24.20
CA PHE A 60 -7.55 0.64 -23.51
C PHE A 60 -8.05 -0.74 -23.06
N GLU A 61 -8.04 -1.73 -23.95
CA GLU A 61 -8.52 -3.08 -23.66
C GLU A 61 -7.70 -3.78 -22.58
N GLY A 62 -6.37 -3.64 -22.63
CA GLY A 62 -5.46 -4.20 -21.63
C GLY A 62 -5.61 -3.57 -20.24
N SER A 63 -6.21 -2.38 -20.15
CA SER A 63 -6.49 -1.68 -18.88
C SER A 63 -7.86 -2.01 -18.27
N LYS A 64 -8.68 -2.82 -18.95
CA LYS A 64 -10.00 -3.22 -18.43
C LYS A 64 -9.87 -4.31 -17.39
N LEU A 65 -10.55 -4.14 -16.26
CA LEU A 65 -10.63 -5.15 -15.21
C LEU A 65 -11.33 -6.42 -15.71
N ASP A 66 -10.68 -7.58 -15.52
CA ASP A 66 -11.26 -8.90 -15.73
C ASP A 66 -11.85 -9.40 -14.41
N TRP A 67 -13.13 -9.09 -14.23
CA TRP A 67 -13.91 -9.45 -13.06
C TRP A 67 -14.03 -10.96 -12.84
N ASN A 68 -13.78 -11.80 -13.85
CA ASN A 68 -13.79 -13.25 -13.66
C ASN A 68 -12.64 -13.70 -12.76
N ASN A 69 -11.52 -12.96 -12.73
CA ASN A 69 -10.38 -13.25 -11.87
C ASN A 69 -10.73 -13.14 -10.39
N LEU A 70 -11.67 -12.29 -10.01
CA LEU A 70 -12.09 -12.12 -8.62
C LEU A 70 -12.54 -13.45 -7.97
N SER A 71 -13.05 -14.40 -8.77
CA SER A 71 -13.46 -15.72 -8.28
C SER A 71 -12.31 -16.68 -7.99
N LYS A 72 -11.08 -16.39 -8.45
CA LYS A 72 -9.92 -17.24 -8.21
C LYS A 72 -9.49 -17.16 -6.74
N PRO A 73 -8.98 -18.26 -6.14
CA PRO A 73 -8.68 -18.31 -4.71
C PRO A 73 -7.76 -17.19 -4.20
N ALA A 74 -6.68 -16.88 -4.91
CA ALA A 74 -5.72 -15.84 -4.49
C ALA A 74 -6.37 -14.45 -4.43
N HIS A 75 -7.15 -14.09 -5.45
CA HIS A 75 -7.87 -12.82 -5.50
C HIS A 75 -8.98 -12.75 -4.43
N GLN A 76 -9.70 -13.85 -4.17
CA GLN A 76 -10.69 -13.91 -3.08
C GLN A 76 -10.06 -13.73 -1.70
N GLN A 77 -8.89 -14.33 -1.47
CA GLN A 77 -8.15 -14.18 -0.21
C GLN A 77 -7.77 -12.72 0.01
N TRP A 78 -7.25 -12.06 -1.04
CA TRP A 78 -6.90 -10.64 -1.00
C TRP A 78 -8.12 -9.74 -0.79
N PHE A 79 -9.22 -10.04 -1.47
CA PHE A 79 -10.48 -9.33 -1.31
C PHE A 79 -11.05 -9.43 0.10
N THR A 80 -11.04 -10.63 0.68
CA THR A 80 -11.46 -10.85 2.07
C THR A 80 -10.57 -10.09 3.04
N PHE A 81 -9.26 -10.05 2.77
CA PHE A 81 -8.31 -9.27 3.57
C PHE A 81 -8.64 -7.77 3.56
N TYR A 82 -8.86 -7.17 2.38
CA TYR A 82 -9.26 -5.77 2.26
C TYR A 82 -10.60 -5.47 2.96
N GLN A 83 -11.59 -6.36 2.82
CA GLN A 83 -12.88 -6.22 3.52
C GLN A 83 -12.70 -6.16 5.04
N ARG A 84 -11.86 -7.02 5.61
CA ARG A 84 -11.53 -7.01 7.04
C ARG A 84 -10.87 -5.70 7.48
N LEU A 85 -9.92 -5.17 6.70
CA LEU A 85 -9.26 -3.90 7.00
C LEU A 85 -10.23 -2.71 6.93
N ILE A 86 -11.12 -2.68 5.94
CA ILE A 86 -12.13 -1.62 5.82
C ILE A 86 -13.12 -1.70 6.99
N GLU A 87 -13.52 -2.91 7.40
CA GLU A 87 -14.40 -3.10 8.55
C GLU A 87 -13.73 -2.66 9.85
N LEU A 88 -12.47 -3.05 10.06
CA LEU A 88 -11.64 -2.59 11.17
C LEU A 88 -11.56 -1.06 11.20
N ARG A 89 -11.30 -0.44 10.05
CA ARG A 89 -11.22 1.02 9.90
C ARG A 89 -12.52 1.70 10.34
N LYS A 90 -13.67 1.13 9.97
CA LYS A 90 -15.00 1.68 10.28
C LYS A 90 -15.43 1.48 11.72
N THR A 91 -15.03 0.38 12.34
CA THR A 91 -15.58 -0.03 13.65
C THR A 91 -14.61 0.21 14.80
N GLN A 92 -13.33 -0.11 14.63
CA GLN A 92 -12.35 -0.05 15.71
C GLN A 92 -11.45 1.18 15.63
N LEU A 93 -11.21 1.71 14.43
CA LEU A 93 -10.36 2.90 14.23
C LEU A 93 -11.14 4.21 14.06
N ALA A 94 -12.46 4.18 14.16
CA ALA A 94 -13.30 5.35 13.91
C ALA A 94 -12.92 6.54 14.81
N ASP A 95 -12.73 6.29 16.10
CA ASP A 95 -12.33 7.31 17.09
C ASP A 95 -10.96 7.91 16.75
N LEU A 96 -9.97 7.05 16.47
CA LEU A 96 -8.65 7.48 16.03
C LEU A 96 -8.75 8.37 14.78
N ILE A 97 -9.52 7.96 13.78
CA ILE A 97 -9.63 8.70 12.52
C ILE A 97 -10.34 10.05 12.71
N ALA A 98 -11.29 10.13 13.64
CA ALA A 98 -11.99 11.38 13.94
C ALA A 98 -11.09 12.42 14.63
N GLU A 99 -10.10 11.97 15.41
CA GLU A 99 -9.25 12.84 16.23
C GLU A 99 -7.81 12.99 15.70
N ALA A 100 -7.33 12.07 14.87
CA ALA A 100 -5.97 12.09 14.37
C ALA A 100 -5.70 13.36 13.56
N THR A 101 -4.76 14.16 14.04
CA THR A 101 -4.24 15.35 13.36
C THR A 101 -2.74 15.20 13.14
N THR A 102 -2.19 15.93 12.17
CA THR A 102 -0.75 15.95 11.92
C THR A 102 0.03 16.43 13.13
N ASP A 103 -0.51 17.42 13.85
CA ASP A 103 0.16 18.06 14.98
C ASP A 103 0.19 17.17 16.24
N ALA A 104 -0.73 16.20 16.33
CA ALA A 104 -0.82 15.22 17.42
C ALA A 104 -0.29 13.84 17.01
N SER A 105 0.55 13.77 15.98
CA SER A 105 1.12 12.52 15.47
C SER A 105 2.63 12.61 15.29
N THR A 106 3.33 11.51 15.53
CA THR A 106 4.75 11.37 15.23
C THR A 106 5.00 10.09 14.46
N TYR A 107 6.06 10.07 13.66
CA TYR A 107 6.55 8.86 13.04
C TYR A 107 8.07 8.79 13.11
N GLN A 108 8.60 7.59 13.17
CA GLN A 108 10.03 7.30 13.09
C GLN A 108 10.25 6.08 12.21
N VAL A 109 11.19 6.19 11.28
CA VAL A 109 11.75 5.04 10.57
C VAL A 109 13.15 4.84 11.13
N HIS A 110 13.37 3.70 11.79
CA HIS A 110 14.64 3.34 12.37
C HIS A 110 15.59 2.75 11.32
N ASP A 111 16.90 2.79 11.58
CA ASP A 111 17.94 2.27 10.67
C ASP A 111 17.78 0.76 10.35
N ASN A 112 17.02 0.03 11.17
CA ASN A 112 16.74 -1.40 11.00
C ASN A 112 15.45 -1.68 10.19
N ASN A 113 14.87 -0.67 9.53
CA ASN A 113 13.59 -0.71 8.79
C ASN A 113 12.36 -0.95 9.67
N LEU A 114 12.43 -0.62 10.96
CA LEU A 114 11.25 -0.55 11.81
C LEU A 114 10.56 0.81 11.62
N LEU A 115 9.28 0.79 11.29
CA LEU A 115 8.39 1.94 11.28
C LEU A 115 7.64 2.00 12.60
N GLU A 116 7.70 3.14 13.27
CA GLU A 116 6.85 3.48 14.40
C GLU A 116 6.00 4.69 14.02
N VAL A 117 4.69 4.64 14.29
CA VAL A 117 3.78 5.78 14.16
C VAL A 117 2.93 5.88 15.41
N LYS A 118 2.92 7.05 16.04
CA LYS A 118 2.15 7.36 17.25
C LYS A 118 1.12 8.43 16.96
N TRP A 119 -0.08 8.24 17.51
CA TRP A 119 -1.13 9.27 17.53
C TRP A 119 -1.61 9.49 18.95
N GLN A 120 -1.68 10.75 19.36
CA GLN A 120 -2.27 11.16 20.62
C GLN A 120 -3.71 11.59 20.38
N THR A 121 -4.64 10.98 21.11
CA THR A 121 -6.08 11.31 21.07
C THR A 121 -6.57 11.61 22.48
N GLN A 122 -7.76 12.19 22.63
CA GLN A 122 -8.38 12.40 23.94
C GLN A 122 -8.70 11.07 24.64
N LEU A 123 -8.86 10.00 23.87
CA LEU A 123 -9.21 8.66 24.33
C LEU A 123 -8.00 7.74 24.54
N GLY A 124 -6.78 8.27 24.43
CA GLY A 124 -5.53 7.54 24.66
C GLY A 124 -4.54 7.65 23.50
N GLU A 125 -3.45 6.91 23.63
CA GLU A 125 -2.39 6.84 22.63
C GLU A 125 -2.62 5.65 21.69
N TRP A 126 -2.33 5.82 20.41
CA TRP A 126 -2.35 4.77 19.41
C TRP A 126 -0.98 4.58 18.83
N LEU A 127 -0.63 3.32 18.55
CA LEU A 127 0.66 2.96 18.02
C LEU A 127 0.51 2.00 16.85
N LEU A 128 1.15 2.33 15.72
CA LEU A 128 1.40 1.42 14.63
C LEU A 128 2.88 1.08 14.59
N LEU A 129 3.18 -0.21 14.60
CA LEU A 129 4.51 -0.75 14.35
C LEU A 129 4.51 -1.49 13.03
N GLY A 130 5.55 -1.30 12.22
CA GLY A 130 5.73 -2.03 10.98
C GLY A 130 7.17 -2.49 10.80
N ASN A 131 7.38 -3.79 10.66
CA ASN A 131 8.67 -4.31 10.22
C ASN A 131 8.72 -4.27 8.69
N LEU A 132 9.55 -3.40 8.12
CA LEU A 132 9.73 -3.28 6.66
C LEU A 132 11.01 -3.99 6.19
N ALA A 133 11.54 -4.91 6.99
CA ALA A 133 12.66 -5.78 6.63
C ALA A 133 12.20 -7.19 6.23
N ASP A 134 13.08 -7.88 5.49
CA ASP A 134 12.92 -9.28 5.11
C ASP A 134 13.21 -10.28 6.24
N ASP A 135 13.72 -9.79 7.38
CA ASP A 135 14.04 -10.58 8.57
C ASP A 135 13.22 -10.11 9.78
N SER A 136 13.08 -10.98 10.79
CA SER A 136 12.42 -10.61 12.05
C SER A 136 13.15 -9.49 12.78
N ARG A 137 12.38 -8.58 13.39
CA ARG A 137 12.90 -7.45 14.17
C ARG A 137 12.40 -7.50 15.61
N LEU A 138 13.27 -7.13 16.53
CA LEU A 138 12.87 -6.86 17.90
C LEU A 138 12.10 -5.54 17.94
N MET A 139 11.14 -5.46 18.85
CA MET A 139 10.43 -4.22 19.13
C MET A 139 11.24 -3.39 20.15
N ASP A 140 12.43 -2.97 19.74
CA ASP A 140 13.28 -2.03 20.47
C ASP A 140 13.21 -0.64 19.83
N GLY A 141 11.98 -0.14 19.66
CA GLY A 141 11.70 1.27 19.38
C GLY A 141 12.13 2.10 20.58
N GLY A 142 12.91 3.15 20.34
CA GLY A 142 13.56 3.95 21.37
C GLY A 142 12.68 4.25 22.59
N SER A 143 13.14 3.77 23.76
CA SER A 143 12.74 4.11 25.14
C SER A 143 11.62 3.33 25.83
N GLN A 144 10.89 2.41 25.18
CA GLN A 144 10.05 1.46 25.93
C GLN A 144 9.83 0.17 25.12
N ALA A 145 10.27 -0.97 25.69
CA ALA A 145 9.94 -2.27 25.13
C ALA A 145 8.42 -2.47 25.24
N ILE A 146 7.74 -2.56 24.11
CA ILE A 146 6.30 -2.82 24.06
C ILE A 146 6.09 -4.32 24.15
N ASP A 147 5.43 -4.77 25.23
CA ASP A 147 4.98 -6.15 25.35
C ASP A 147 3.60 -6.28 24.68
N LEU A 148 3.56 -6.90 23.50
CA LEU A 148 2.31 -7.12 22.77
C LEU A 148 1.32 -7.99 23.56
N ALA A 149 1.80 -8.91 24.40
CA ALA A 149 0.92 -9.78 25.17
C ALA A 149 0.13 -9.03 26.26
N ALA A 150 0.68 -7.90 26.74
CA ALA A 150 0.05 -7.02 27.71
C ALA A 150 -0.67 -5.82 27.06
N SER A 151 -0.58 -5.70 25.73
CA SER A 151 -1.12 -4.56 24.98
C SER A 151 -2.51 -4.86 24.41
N ASN A 152 -3.35 -3.83 24.27
CA ASN A 152 -4.60 -3.94 23.54
C ASN A 152 -4.34 -3.88 22.02
N VAL A 153 -4.00 -5.03 21.45
CA VAL A 153 -3.73 -5.20 20.02
C VAL A 153 -5.04 -5.17 19.24
N ILE A 154 -5.18 -4.18 18.38
CA ILE A 154 -6.35 -3.94 17.53
C ILE A 154 -6.23 -4.71 16.21
N TYR A 155 -5.01 -4.84 15.70
CA TYR A 155 -4.75 -5.56 14.45
C TYR A 155 -3.32 -6.09 14.39
N ARG A 156 -3.17 -7.25 13.74
CA ARG A 156 -1.90 -7.90 13.42
C ARG A 156 -1.99 -8.49 12.02
N SER A 157 -1.02 -8.25 11.15
CA SER A 157 -1.01 -8.83 9.81
C SER A 157 -0.51 -10.28 9.77
N ASP A 158 0.31 -10.67 10.75
CA ASP A 158 0.82 -12.02 10.93
C ASP A 158 0.57 -12.47 12.37
N GLU A 159 -0.15 -13.59 12.56
CA GLU A 159 -0.48 -14.12 13.88
C GLU A 159 0.62 -15.07 14.44
N SER A 160 1.64 -15.39 13.65
CA SER A 160 2.67 -16.39 14.00
C SER A 160 3.80 -15.84 14.88
N SER A 161 3.91 -14.52 15.02
CA SER A 161 5.00 -13.85 15.73
C SER A 161 4.81 -13.79 17.24
N THR A 162 5.91 -13.81 17.98
CA THR A 162 5.90 -13.78 19.45
C THR A 162 5.61 -12.38 20.00
N SER A 163 5.46 -12.24 21.33
CA SER A 163 5.11 -10.97 21.97
C SER A 163 6.20 -9.90 21.93
N SER A 164 7.45 -10.25 21.56
CA SER A 164 8.62 -9.37 21.59
C SER A 164 9.31 -9.17 20.23
N THR A 165 8.83 -9.86 19.19
CA THR A 165 9.39 -9.81 17.83
C THR A 165 8.30 -9.57 16.79
N LEU A 166 8.61 -8.77 15.77
CA LEU A 166 7.82 -8.69 14.54
C LEU A 166 8.42 -9.60 13.47
N ALA A 167 7.58 -10.41 12.82
CA ALA A 167 7.91 -11.17 11.63
C ALA A 167 8.25 -10.24 10.45
N PRO A 168 8.92 -10.73 9.39
CA PRO A 168 9.16 -9.96 8.16
C PRO A 168 7.85 -9.38 7.62
N TRP A 169 7.87 -8.10 7.23
CA TRP A 169 6.71 -7.41 6.65
C TRP A 169 5.46 -7.31 7.57
N GLU A 170 5.61 -7.57 8.88
CA GLU A 170 4.50 -7.53 9.82
C GLU A 170 4.13 -6.11 10.24
N ILE A 171 2.82 -5.82 10.26
CA ILE A 171 2.23 -4.59 10.78
C ILE A 171 1.34 -4.92 11.99
N VAL A 172 1.48 -4.12 13.05
CA VAL A 172 0.69 -4.22 14.28
C VAL A 172 0.10 -2.86 14.64
N MET A 173 -1.17 -2.83 15.02
CA MET A 173 -1.86 -1.65 15.55
C MET A 173 -2.28 -1.90 16.99
N ILE A 174 -1.96 -0.97 17.88
CA ILE A 174 -2.17 -1.06 19.32
C ILE A 174 -2.88 0.20 19.80
N LYS A 175 -3.79 0.03 20.75
CA LYS A 175 -4.35 1.14 21.54
C LYS A 175 -3.77 1.09 22.95
N ILE A 176 -3.07 2.13 23.36
CA ILE A 176 -2.49 2.27 24.70
C ILE A 176 -3.48 3.07 25.56
N GLN A 177 -3.91 2.49 26.68
CA GLN A 177 -4.83 3.10 27.64
C GLN A 177 -4.09 3.92 28.70
#